data_AF-A0A0M2PE79-F1
#
_entry.id   AF-A0A0M2PE79-F1
#
_cell.length_a   1.000
_cell.length_b   1.000
_cell.length_c   1.000
_cell.angle_alpha   90.00
_cell.angle_beta   90.00
_cell.angle_gamma   90.00
#
_symmetry.space_group_name_H-M   'P 1'
#
loop_
_entity.id
_entity.type
_entity.pdbx_description
1 polymer ?
#
loop_
_entity_poly.entity_id
_entity_poly.type
_entity_poly.pdbx_seq_one_letter_code
_entity_poly.pdbx_strand_id
1 'polypeptide(L)' 'MAGVIFLFFLISLLLFIGAFHFLKLLQQSASYPPKKIVKQKVTVLASGGAVALFIGVILLYFQ' A
#
# COMPACT_ATOMS: atom_id res chain seq x y z
N MET A 1 -12.76 -9.40 17.95
CA MET A 1 -11.95 -8.37 17.25
C MET A 1 -11.23 -8.90 16.00
N ALA A 2 -11.05 -10.22 15.87
CA ALA A 2 -10.34 -10.85 14.75
C ALA A 2 -10.81 -10.44 13.33
N GLY A 3 -12.12 -10.30 13.09
CA GLY A 3 -12.62 -9.87 11.78
C GLY A 3 -12.17 -8.46 11.38
N VAL A 4 -12.15 -7.52 12.34
CA VAL A 4 -11.70 -6.14 12.10
C VAL A 4 -10.19 -6.12 11.81
N ILE A 5 -9.41 -6.89 12.57
CA ILE A 5 -7.96 -7.03 12.37
C ILE A 5 -7.67 -7.61 10.97
N PHE A 6 -8.41 -8.66 10.58
CA PHE A 6 -8.29 -9.26 9.25
C PHE A 6 -8.56 -8.25 8.13
N LEU A 7 -9.55 -7.37 8.28
CA LEU A 7 -9.82 -6.32 7.29
C LEU A 7 -8.63 -5.36 7.14
N PHE A 8 -7.96 -4.95 8.22
CA PHE A 8 -6.77 -4.10 8.13
C PHE A 8 -5.63 -4.77 7.37
N PHE A 9 -5.38 -6.06 7.63
CA PHE A 9 -4.38 -6.82 6.88
C PHE A 9 -4.76 -6.99 5.40
N LEU A 10 -6.03 -7.26 5.10
CA LEU A 10 -6.51 -7.41 3.73
C LEU A 10 -6.41 -6.10 2.93
N ILE A 11 -6.78 -4.97 3.54
CA ILE A 11 -6.63 -3.64 2.94
C ILE A 11 -5.16 -3.31 2.72
N SER A 12 -4.30 -3.57 3.71
CA SER A 12 -2.86 -3.35 3.59
C SER A 12 -2.27 -4.15 2.43
N LEU A 13 -2.64 -5.44 2.30
CA LEU A 13 -2.21 -6.29 1.20
C LEU A 13 -2.61 -5.72 -0.17
N LEU A 14 -3.88 -5.30 -0.33
CA LEU A 14 -4.37 -4.70 -1.58
C LEU A 14 -3.63 -3.41 -1.93
N LEU A 15 -3.36 -2.55 -0.94
CA LEU A 15 -2.59 -1.32 -1.14
C LEU A 15 -1.15 -1.61 -1.57
N PHE A 16 -0.49 -2.60 -0.98
CA PHE A 16 0.86 -3.00 -1.41
C PHE A 16 0.87 -3.59 -2.82
N ILE A 17 -0.11 -4.42 -3.19
CA ILE A 17 -0.24 -4.93 -4.57
C ILE A 17 -0.32 -3.77 -5.57
N GLY A 18 -1.14 -2.76 -5.28
CA GLY A 18 -1.23 -1.56 -6.11
C GLY A 18 0.08 -0.75 -6.12
N ALA A 19 0.77 -0.62 -4.99
CA ALA A 19 2.08 0.05 -4.91
C ALA A 19 3.12 -0.66 -5.79
N PHE A 20 3.18 -2.00 -5.76
CA PHE A 20 4.06 -2.80 -6.60
C PHE A 20 3.76 -2.64 -8.09
N HIS A 21 2.48 -2.55 -8.47
CA HIS A 21 2.09 -2.26 -9.85
C HIS A 21 2.67 -0.92 -10.33
N PHE A 22 2.50 0.16 -9.55
CA PHE A 22 3.05 1.48 -9.90
C PHE A 22 4.57 1.56 -9.79
N LEU A 23 5.20 0.77 -8.92
CA LEU A 23 6.66 0.65 -8.84
C LEU A 23 7.24 0.07 -10.14
N LYS A 24 6.62 -0.98 -10.68
CA LYS A 24 7.01 -1.55 -11.98
C LYS A 24 6.85 -0.53 -13.11
N LEU A 25 5.73 0.20 -13.13
CA LEU A 25 5.52 1.30 -14.10
C LEU A 25 6.57 2.40 -13.97
N LEU A 26 7.04 2.72 -12.76
CA LEU A 26 8.05 3.74 -12.54
C LEU A 26 9.43 3.35 -13.08
N GLN A 27 9.75 2.05 -13.06
CA GLN A 27 11.00 1.49 -13.60
C GLN A 27 11.02 1.45 -15.13
N GLN A 28 9.86 1.53 -15.79
CA GLN A 28 9.80 1.55 -17.24
C GLN A 28 10.35 2.87 -17.82
N SER A 29 11.01 2.78 -18.98
CA SER A 29 11.55 3.94 -19.70
C SER A 29 10.51 4.66 -20.56
N ALA A 30 9.22 4.44 -20.26
CA ALA A 30 8.12 5.06 -21.00
C ALA A 30 8.06 6.58 -20.75
N SER A 31 7.71 7.33 -21.79
CA SER A 31 7.53 8.79 -21.73
C SER A 31 6.26 9.18 -20.95
N TYR A 32 5.23 8.33 -20.98
CA TYR A 32 3.95 8.53 -20.31
C TYR A 32 3.53 7.27 -19.54
N PRO A 33 2.91 7.39 -18.35
CA PRO A 33 2.62 8.62 -17.61
C PRO A 33 3.86 9.27 -16.96
N PRO A 34 3.84 10.59 -16.70
CA PRO A 34 4.95 11.30 -16.08
C PRO A 34 5.40 10.64 -14.77
N LYS A 35 6.71 10.35 -14.65
CA LYS A 35 7.28 9.64 -13.50
C LYS A 35 6.95 10.28 -12.14
N LYS A 36 6.74 11.60 -12.10
CA LYS A 36 6.33 12.32 -10.88
C LYS A 36 4.96 11.85 -10.37
N ILE A 37 3.99 11.68 -11.27
CA ILE A 37 2.63 11.22 -10.94
C ILE A 37 2.66 9.77 -10.49
N VAL A 38 3.44 8.93 -11.17
CA VAL A 38 3.61 7.51 -10.80
C VAL A 38 4.27 7.40 -9.42
N LYS A 39 5.32 8.19 -9.13
CA LYS A 39 5.94 8.27 -7.80
C LYS A 39 4.94 8.65 -6.72
N GLN A 40 4.11 9.67 -6.96
CA GLN A 40 3.10 10.09 -5.99
C GLN A 40 2.11 8.96 -5.68
N LYS A 41 1.66 8.22 -6.71
CA LYS A 41 0.79 7.04 -6.52
C LYS A 41 1.46 5.95 -5.70
N VAL A 42 2.72 5.62 -6.00
CA VAL A 42 3.51 4.67 -5.20
C VAL A 42 3.59 5.12 -3.76
N THR A 43 3.96 6.39 -3.51
CA THR A 43 4.13 6.91 -2.15
C THR A 43 2.83 6.83 -1.36
N VAL A 44 1.69 7.24 -1.96
CA VAL A 44 0.38 7.20 -1.29
C VAL A 44 -0.05 5.77 -0.99
N LEU A 45 0.09 4.84 -1.94
CA LEU A 45 -0.31 3.45 -1.72
C LEU A 45 0.61 2.75 -0.72
N ALA A 46 1.92 2.98 -0.79
CA ALA A 46 2.88 2.38 0.13
C ALA A 46 2.72 2.91 1.55
N SER A 47 2.56 4.23 1.72
CA SER A 47 2.33 4.83 3.05
C SER A 47 0.98 4.40 3.63
N GLY A 48 -0.09 4.39 2.82
CA GLY A 48 -1.39 3.89 3.24
C GLY A 48 -1.34 2.41 3.65
N GLY A 49 -0.66 1.57 2.87
CA GLY A 49 -0.46 0.15 3.17
C GLY A 49 0.32 -0.07 4.47
N ALA A 50 1.38 0.71 4.69
CA ALA A 50 2.17 0.66 5.91
C ALA A 50 1.37 1.12 7.15
N VAL A 51 0.57 2.18 7.03
CA VAL A 51 -0.29 2.66 8.13
C VAL A 51 -1.36 1.62 8.46
N ALA A 52 -2.03 1.05 7.46
CA ALA A 52 -3.02 0.00 7.68
C ALA A 52 -2.41 -1.25 8.34
N LEU A 53 -1.21 -1.65 7.93
CA LEU A 53 -0.46 -2.74 8.55
C LEU A 53 -0.15 -2.43 10.01
N PHE A 54 0.38 -1.24 10.27
CA PHE A 54 0.77 -0.81 11.61
C PHE A 54 -0.42 -0.81 12.57
N ILE A 55 -1.58 -0.30 12.13
CA ILE A 55 -2.83 -0.36 12.90
C ILE A 55 -3.25 -1.82 13.14
N GLY A 56 -3.21 -2.67 12.11
CA GLY A 56 -3.53 -4.09 12.24
C GLY A 56 -2.64 -4.82 13.28
N VAL A 57 -1.34 -4.51 13.30
CA VAL A 57 -0.38 -5.06 14.28
C VAL A 57 -0.67 -4.56 15.70
N ILE A 58 -0.95 -3.26 15.86
CA ILE A 58 -1.34 -2.70 17.16
C ILE A 58 -2.60 -3.41 17.68
N LEU A 59 -3.64 -3.49 16.84
CA LEU A 59 -4.90 -4.14 17.24
C LEU A 59 -4.71 -5.62 17.58
N LEU A 60 -3.81 -6.32 16.89
CA LEU A 60 -3.46 -7.70 17.18
C LEU A 60 -2.72 -7.86 18.51
N TYR A 61 -1.91 -6.88 18.91
CA TYR A 61 -1.19 -6.89 20.18
C TYR A 61 -2.09 -6.60 21.40
N PHE A 62 -3.10 -5.75 21.23
CA PHE A 62 -4.02 -5.35 22.31
C PHE A 62 -5.34 -6.14 22.36
N GLN A 63 -5.56 -7.08 21.42
CA GLN A 63 -6.71 -7.98 21.39
C GLN A 63 -6.54 -9.11 22.41
#